data_AF-A0A0E3RMJ0-F1
#
_entry.id   AF-A0A0E3RMJ0-F1
#
_cell.length_a   1.000
_cell.length_b   1.000
_cell.length_c   1.000
_cell.angle_alpha   90.00
_cell.angle_beta   90.00
_cell.angle_gamma   90.00
#
_symmetry.space_group_name_H-M   'P 1'
#
loop_
_entity.id
_entity.type
_entity.pdbx_description
1 polymer ?
#
loop_
_entity_poly.entity_id
_entity_poly.type
_entity_poly.pdbx_seq_one_letter_code
_entity_poly.pdbx_strand_id
1 'polypeptide(L)' 'MDKFLAAGYLDSFRMFNPEGGNYSWWSMRTGARSRNVGWRLDYVFVSENLRENVKSASIYPEIMGSDHCPVGLELEF' A
#
# COMPACT_ATOMS: atom_id res chain seq x y z
N MET A 1 3.44 -14.16 0.88
CA MET A 1 3.85 -13.01 0.06
C MET A 1 5.21 -13.27 -0.60
N ASP A 2 6.18 -13.80 0.14
CA ASP A 2 7.58 -13.96 -0.30
C ASP A 2 7.76 -14.70 -1.62
N LYS A 3 7.09 -15.84 -1.82
CA LYS A 3 7.15 -16.60 -3.09
C LYS A 3 6.66 -15.79 -4.29
N PHE A 4 5.66 -14.93 -4.10
CA PHE A 4 5.10 -14.10 -5.16
C PHE A 4 6.06 -12.96 -5.54
N LEU A 5 6.64 -12.29 -4.55
CA LEU A 5 7.66 -11.25 -4.81
C LEU A 5 8.92 -11.84 -5.44
N ALA A 6 9.36 -13.01 -4.97
CA ALA A 6 10.49 -13.75 -5.55
C ALA A 6 10.25 -14.20 -7.00
N ALA A 7 8.99 -14.23 -7.47
CA ALA A 7 8.65 -14.52 -8.85
C ALA A 7 8.81 -13.29 -9.79
N GLY A 8 9.34 -12.16 -9.31
CA GLY A 8 9.60 -10.97 -10.12
C GLY A 8 8.50 -9.91 -10.06
N TYR A 9 7.77 -9.84 -8.94
CA TYR A 9 6.81 -8.77 -8.67
C TYR A 9 7.30 -7.88 -7.54
N LEU A 10 6.98 -6.60 -7.63
CA LEU A 10 7.39 -5.56 -6.71
C LEU A 10 6.17 -4.97 -6.01
N ASP A 11 6.27 -4.81 -4.69
CA ASP A 11 5.33 -4.04 -3.88
C ASP A 11 5.62 -2.55 -4.08
N SER A 12 4.77 -1.86 -4.85
CA SER A 12 5.05 -0.50 -5.30
C SER A 12 5.27 0.48 -4.15
N PHE A 13 4.48 0.38 -3.08
CA PHE A 13 4.61 1.24 -1.90
C PHE A 13 5.97 1.07 -1.21
N ARG A 14 6.47 -0.18 -1.13
CA ARG A 14 7.77 -0.48 -0.51
C ARG A 14 8.97 -0.10 -1.36
N MET A 15 8.78 0.26 -2.63
CA MET A 15 9.84 0.86 -3.44
C MET A 15 10.26 2.24 -2.91
N PHE A 16 9.32 2.98 -2.29
CA PHE A 16 9.55 4.36 -1.85
C PHE A 16 9.52 4.55 -0.34
N ASN A 17 8.80 3.70 0.40
CA ASN A 17 8.65 3.84 1.84
C ASN A 17 8.91 2.52 2.59
N PRO A 18 10.05 2.37 3.30
CA PRO A 18 10.36 1.18 4.09
C PRO A 18 9.73 1.18 5.50
N GLU A 19 9.12 2.28 5.95
CA GLU A 19 8.73 2.49 7.35
C GLU A 19 7.45 1.75 7.77
N GLY A 20 7.32 1.49 9.07
CA GLY A 20 6.09 0.99 9.69
C GLY A 20 5.01 2.08 9.83
N GLY A 21 3.85 1.72 10.38
CA GLY A 21 2.77 2.69 10.65
C GLY A 21 1.91 3.08 9.43
N ASN A 22 2.24 2.54 8.26
CA ASN A 22 1.53 2.76 6.99
C ASN A 22 0.51 1.64 6.76
N TYR A 23 -0.77 1.93 6.99
CA TYR A 23 -1.85 0.95 6.97
C TYR A 23 -2.94 1.37 5.98
N SER A 24 -3.61 0.37 5.40
CA SER A 24 -4.74 0.58 4.49
C SER A 24 -6.06 0.09 5.07
N TRP A 25 -6.03 -0.57 6.22
CA TRP A 25 -7.21 -1.11 6.90
C TRP A 25 -7.14 -0.88 8.41
N TRP A 26 -8.30 -0.62 9.01
CA TRP A 26 -8.47 -0.54 10.46
C TRP A 26 -9.82 -1.15 10.87
N SER A 27 -9.84 -1.83 12.02
CA SER A 27 -11.10 -2.32 12.57
C SER A 27 -12.05 -1.15 12.86
N MET A 28 -13.32 -1.28 12.46
CA MET A 28 -14.37 -0.30 12.78
C MET A 28 -14.66 -0.18 14.30
N ARG A 29 -14.12 -1.10 15.11
CA ARG A 29 -14.31 -1.11 16.56
C ARG A 29 -13.38 -0.12 17.25
N THR A 30 -13.88 0.52 18.31
CA THR A 30 -13.05 1.23 19.31
C THR A 30 -12.10 2.31 18.76
N GLY A 31 -12.45 2.96 17.64
CA GLY A 31 -11.63 4.02 17.04
C GLY A 31 -10.22 3.57 16.65
N ALA A 32 -10.06 2.36 16.09
CA ALA A 32 -8.73 1.86 15.70
C ALA A 32 -8.06 2.76 14.65
N ARG A 33 -8.84 3.33 13.71
CA ARG A 33 -8.34 4.24 12.67
C ARG A 33 -7.76 5.53 13.24
N SER A 34 -8.42 6.15 14.22
CA SER A 34 -7.90 7.38 14.85
C SER A 34 -6.64 7.15 15.69
N ARG A 35 -6.47 5.95 16.26
CA ARG A 35 -5.27 5.54 17.00
C ARG A 35 -4.18 4.94 16.12
N ASN A 36 -4.39 4.91 14.81
CA ASN A 36 -3.55 4.25 13.82
C ASN A 36 -3.17 2.79 14.18
N VAL A 37 -4.11 2.03 14.74
CA VAL A 37 -3.93 0.59 15.00
C VAL A 37 -4.47 -0.19 13.81
N GLY A 38 -3.65 -0.32 12.77
CA GLY A 38 -4.07 -0.82 11.47
C GLY A 38 -3.21 -1.95 10.92
N TRP A 39 -3.65 -2.45 9.77
CA TRP A 39 -2.96 -3.46 8.97
C TRP A 39 -2.85 -2.92 7.54
N ARG A 40 -1.76 -3.25 6.84
CA ARG A 40 -1.66 -2.99 5.39
C ARG A 40 -2.10 -4.25 4.67
N LEU A 41 -3.29 -4.22 4.08
CA LEU A 41 -3.91 -5.37 3.40
C LEU A 41 -4.08 -5.14 1.90
N ASP A 42 -3.94 -3.89 1.45
CA ASP A 42 -4.15 -3.46 0.07
C ASP A 42 -2.81 -3.09 -0.55
N TYR A 43 -2.59 -3.54 -1.77
CA TYR A 43 -1.32 -3.43 -2.47
C TYR A 43 -1.57 -3.18 -3.96
N VAL A 44 -0.69 -2.41 -4.59
CA VAL A 44 -0.52 -2.45 -6.04
C VAL A 44 0.83 -3.08 -6.31
N PHE A 45 0.84 -4.20 -7.02
CA PHE A 45 2.07 -4.87 -7.44
C PHE A 45 2.35 -4.56 -8.90
N VAL A 46 3.63 -4.41 -9.23
CA VAL A 46 4.08 -4.31 -10.61
C VAL A 46 5.07 -5.43 -10.91
N SER A 47 5.14 -5.88 -12.16
CA SER A 47 6.23 -6.75 -12.59
C SER A 47 7.55 -5.98 -12.60
N GLU A 48 8.67 -6.68 -12.41
CA GLU A 48 10.02 -6.10 -12.36
C GLU A 48 10.33 -5.18 -13.56
N ASN A 49 9.83 -5.52 -14.76
CA ASN A 49 10.04 -4.73 -15.97
C ASN A 49 9.37 -3.34 -15.97
N LEU A 50 8.43 -3.07 -15.04
CA LEU A 50 7.78 -1.77 -14.87
C LEU A 50 8.45 -0.90 -13.79
N ARG A 51 9.55 -1.37 -13.17
CA ARG A 51 10.22 -0.66 -12.06
C ARG A 51 10.46 0.82 -12.37
N GLU A 52 11.03 1.13 -13.53
CA GLU A 52 11.40 2.49 -13.92
C GLU A 52 10.19 3.36 -14.30
N ASN A 53 9.05 2.73 -14.61
CA ASN A 53 7.81 3.43 -14.92
C ASN A 53 7.08 3.90 -13.66
N VAL A 54 7.29 3.26 -12.49
CA VAL A 54 6.63 3.68 -11.25
C VAL A 54 7.28 4.96 -10.72
N LYS A 55 6.52 6.06 -10.70
CA LYS A 55 7.00 7.37 -10.23
C LYS A 55 6.62 7.68 -8.79
N SER A 56 5.49 7.15 -8.33
CA SER A 56 5.03 7.31 -6.96
C SER A 56 4.13 6.14 -6.55
N ALA A 57 4.01 5.89 -5.25
CA ALA A 57 3.05 4.94 -4.68
C ALA A 57 2.58 5.42 -3.31
N SER A 58 1.28 5.35 -3.07
CA SER A 58 0.61 6.06 -1.97
C SER A 58 -0.47 5.22 -1.30
N ILE A 59 -0.70 5.52 -0.02
CA ILE A 59 -1.86 5.09 0.76
C ILE A 59 -2.60 6.36 1.15
N TYR A 60 -3.93 6.38 1.06
CA TYR A 60 -4.76 7.58 1.25
C TYR A 60 -5.60 7.49 2.55
N PRO A 61 -4.98 7.48 3.74
CA PRO A 61 -5.67 7.24 5.03
C PRO A 61 -6.71 8.31 5.37
N GLU A 62 -6.69 9.47 4.73
CA GLU A 62 -7.66 10.55 4.87
C GLU A 62 -9.00 10.28 4.16
N ILE A 63 -9.02 9.37 3.17
CA ILE A 63 -10.26 9.04 2.43
C ILE A 63 -11.10 8.05 3.24
N MET A 64 -12.26 8.53 3.71
CA MET A 64 -13.16 7.79 4.59
C MET A 64 -14.30 7.10 3.81
N GLY A 65 -15.03 6.21 4.47
CA GLY A 65 -16.24 5.56 3.94
C GLY A 65 -16.22 4.03 3.96
N SER A 66 -15.05 3.45 4.19
CA SER A 66 -14.81 2.01 4.34
C SER A 66 -13.91 1.74 5.56
N ASP A 67 -13.84 0.48 6.01
CA ASP A 67 -12.83 -0.01 6.94
C ASP A 67 -11.44 -0.02 6.31
N HIS A 68 -11.39 -0.01 4.98
CA HIS A 68 -10.20 0.27 4.18
C HIS A 68 -10.08 1.76 3.79
N CYS A 69 -8.88 2.16 3.39
CA CYS A 69 -8.64 3.34 2.58
C CYS A 69 -7.98 2.94 1.24
N PRO A 70 -8.09 3.78 0.19
CA PRO A 70 -7.48 3.49 -1.10
C PRO A 70 -5.95 3.41 -1.04
N VAL A 71 -5.39 2.64 -1.97
CA VAL A 71 -3.96 2.64 -2.30
C VAL A 71 -3.79 2.85 -3.81
N GLY A 72 -2.68 3.45 -4.22
CA GLY A 72 -2.46 3.77 -5.63
C GLY A 72 -0.98 3.93 -5.98
N LEU A 73 -0.70 4.02 -7.27
CA LEU A 73 0.60 4.37 -7.82
C LEU A 73 0.44 5.21 -9.08
N GLU A 74 1.50 5.89 -9.49
CA GLU A 74 1.57 6.63 -10.76
C GLU A 74 2.61 5.98 -11.68
N LEU A 75 2.27 5.89 -12.97
CA LEU A 75 3.13 5.37 -14.03
C LEU A 75 3.43 6.46 -15.05
N GLU A 76 4.64 6.44 -15.59
CA GLU A 76 5.07 7.26 -16.74
C GLU A 76 5.83 6.37 -17.73
N PHE A 77 5.62 6.57 -19.03
CA PHE A 77 6.12 5.73 -20.13
C PHE A 77 6.91 6.54 -21.15
#